data_AF-A0A562GJC1-F1
#
_entry.id   AF-A0A562GJC1-F1
#
_cell.length_a   1.000
_cell.length_b   1.000
_cell.length_c   1.000
_cell.angle_alpha   90.00
_cell.angle_beta   90.00
_cell.angle_gamma   90.00
#
_symmetry.space_group_name_H-M   'P 1'
#
loop_
_entity.id
_entity.type
_entity.pdbx_description
1 polymer ?
#
loop_
_entity_poly.entity_id
_entity_poly.type
_entity_poly.pdbx_seq_one_letter_code
_entity_poly.pdbx_strand_id
1 'polypeptide(L)' 'MQVNTLRDITAQFSGRNTDVFIESHLPQYTLELETLLQSVNTVARNFPLELSPAQVFIPWYKRDVGK' A
#
# COMPACT_ATOMS: atom_id res chain seq x y z
N MET A 1 -12.39 8.04 8.49
CA MET A 1 -12.95 6.69 8.52
C MET A 1 -13.83 6.59 9.75
N GLN A 2 -15.07 6.12 9.63
CA GLN A 2 -15.96 5.98 10.79
C GLN A 2 -15.73 4.61 11.44
N VAL A 3 -15.82 4.53 12.77
CA VAL A 3 -15.64 3.28 13.54
C VAL A 3 -16.55 2.16 13.04
N ASN A 4 -17.79 2.52 12.67
CA ASN A 4 -18.76 1.59 12.10
C ASN A 4 -18.26 0.98 10.78
N THR A 5 -17.62 1.79 9.93
CA THR A 5 -17.03 1.32 8.66
C THR A 5 -15.93 0.28 8.91
N LEU A 6 -15.06 0.50 9.91
CA LEU A 6 -14.01 -0.46 10.25
C LEU A 6 -14.57 -1.78 10.79
N ARG A 7 -15.60 -1.69 11.64
CA ARG A 7 -16.30 -2.86 12.17
C ARG A 7 -16.95 -3.67 11.05
N ASP A 8 -17.66 -3.01 10.13
CA ASP A 8 -18.40 -3.69 9.06
C ASP A 8 -17.45 -4.35 8.04
N ILE A 9 -16.32 -3.69 7.72
CA ILE A 9 -15.25 -4.29 6.90
C ILE A 9 -14.65 -5.52 7.59
N THR A 10 -14.35 -5.41 8.89
CA THR A 10 -13.77 -6.51 9.67
C THR A 10 -14.72 -7.71 9.70
N ALA A 11 -16.01 -7.48 9.91
CA ALA A 11 -17.03 -8.53 9.87
C ALA A 11 -17.15 -9.15 8.47
N GLN A 12 -17.10 -8.34 7.41
CA GLN A 12 -17.18 -8.80 6.02
C GLN A 12 -16.00 -9.70 5.63
N PHE A 13 -14.77 -9.35 6.02
CA PHE A 13 -13.57 -10.12 5.67
C PHE A 13 -13.31 -11.33 6.58
N SER A 14 -13.67 -11.24 7.86
CA SER A 14 -13.45 -12.33 8.83
C SER A 14 -14.60 -13.34 8.89
N GLY A 15 -15.79 -12.97 8.42
CA GLY A 15 -17.01 -13.78 8.54
C GLY A 15 -17.45 -14.00 10.00
N ARG A 16 -16.91 -13.24 10.95
CA ARG A 16 -17.16 -13.35 12.39
C ARG A 16 -17.45 -11.98 12.98
N ASN A 17 -18.25 -11.94 14.03
CA ASN A 17 -18.38 -10.72 14.83
C ASN A 17 -17.05 -10.44 15.53
N THR A 18 -16.67 -9.17 15.55
CA THR A 18 -15.49 -8.70 16.25
C THR A 18 -15.63 -8.99 17.75
N ASP A 19 -14.56 -9.48 18.37
CA ASP A 19 -14.53 -9.70 19.82
C ASP A 19 -14.76 -8.37 20.57
N VAL A 20 -15.49 -8.39 21.69
CA VAL A 20 -15.82 -7.20 22.48
C VAL A 20 -14.56 -6.46 22.96
N PHE A 21 -13.48 -7.20 23.23
CA PHE A 21 -12.18 -6.63 23.55
C PHE A 21 -11.59 -5.87 22.35
N ILE A 22 -11.78 -6.36 21.13
CA ILE A 22 -11.31 -5.66 19.93
C ILE A 22 -12.21 -4.45 19.61
N GLU A 23 -13.52 -4.57 19.85
CA GLU A 23 -14.46 -3.47 19.62
C GLU A 23 -14.13 -2.21 20.42
N SER A 24 -13.67 -2.35 21.66
CA SER A 24 -13.27 -1.21 22.50
C SER A 24 -12.05 -0.46 21.96
N HIS A 25 -11.23 -1.11 21.14
CA HIS A 25 -10.02 -0.52 20.52
C HIS A 25 -10.27 -0.03 19.09
N LEU A 26 -11.44 -0.29 18.49
CA LEU A 26 -11.76 0.17 17.13
C LEU A 26 -11.62 1.70 16.94
N PRO A 27 -11.97 2.57 17.91
CA PRO A 27 -11.71 4.01 17.78
C PRO A 27 -10.22 4.34 17.62
N GLN A 28 -9.37 3.68 18.41
CA GLN A 28 -7.92 3.86 18.34
C GLN A 28 -7.37 3.34 17.00
N TYR A 29 -7.76 2.12 16.59
CA TYR A 29 -7.34 1.55 15.30
C TYR A 29 -7.81 2.38 14.11
N THR A 30 -8.98 3.01 14.20
CA THR A 30 -9.48 3.91 13.16
C THR A 30 -8.54 5.11 12.99
N LEU A 31 -8.10 5.72 14.08
CA LEU A 31 -7.17 6.85 14.06
C LEU A 31 -5.78 6.44 13.54
N GLU A 32 -5.26 5.30 14.00
CA GLU A 32 -3.97 4.77 13.55
C GLU A 32 -3.99 4.47 12.05
N LEU A 33 -5.08 3.87 11.54
CA LEU A 33 -5.22 3.55 10.12
C LEU A 33 -5.33 4.81 9.27
N GLU A 34 -6.10 5.82 9.71
CA GLU A 34 -6.16 7.11 9.03
C GLU A 34 -4.79 7.77 8.94
N THR A 35 -4.05 7.77 10.05
CA THR A 35 -2.70 8.33 10.11
C THR A 35 -1.77 7.62 9.12
N LEU A 36 -1.80 6.28 9.12
CA LEU A 36 -1.01 5.47 8.18
C LEU A 36 -1.37 5.80 6.72
N LEU A 37 -2.66 5.86 6.38
CA LEU A 37 -3.12 6.16 5.02
C LEU A 37 -2.73 7.58 4.58
N GLN A 38 -2.77 8.55 5.49
CA GLN A 38 -2.29 9.90 5.21
C GLN A 38 -0.78 9.93 4.96
N SER A 39 0.01 9.21 5.77
CA SER A 39 1.45 9.09 5.56
C SER A 39 1.79 8.43 4.23
N VAL A 40 1.13 7.31 3.89
CA VAL A 40 1.33 6.62 2.61
C VAL A 40 0.99 7.53 1.44
N ASN A 41 -0.15 8.24 1.48
CA ASN A 41 -0.52 9.19 0.43
C ASN A 41 0.49 10.34 0.30
N THR A 42 1.00 10.85 1.43
CA THR A 42 2.00 11.92 1.44
C THR A 42 3.30 11.46 0.80
N VAL A 43 3.77 10.26 1.15
CA VAL A 43 4.97 9.66 0.54
C VAL A 43 4.73 9.40 -0.94
N ALA A 44 3.60 8.80 -1.32
CA ALA A 44 3.29 8.48 -2.72
C ALA A 44 3.21 9.73 -3.62
N ARG A 45 2.64 10.84 -3.12
CA ARG A 45 2.57 12.12 -3.85
C ARG A 45 3.92 12.80 -4.01
N ASN A 46 4.78 12.66 -3.01
CA ASN A 46 6.12 13.26 -3.00
C ASN A 46 7.19 12.30 -3.52
N PHE A 47 6.83 11.07 -3.87
CA PHE A 47 7.74 10.12 -4.45
C PHE A 47 8.10 10.64 -5.85
N PRO A 48 9.35 11.05 -6.08
CA PRO A 48 9.73 11.53 -7.40
C PRO A 48 9.52 10.38 -8.38
N LEU A 49 8.63 10.58 -9.33
CA LEU A 49 8.38 9.70 -10.46
C LEU A 49 9.54 9.76 -11.47
N GLU A 50 10.77 10.00 -10.99
CA GLU A 50 11.99 9.77 -11.75
C GLU A 50 12.20 8.27 -11.85
N LEU A 51 11.39 7.63 -12.69
CA LEU A 51 11.78 6.39 -13.33
C LEU A 51 13.01 6.76 -14.18
N SER A 52 14.20 6.66 -13.58
CA SER A 52 15.43 6.63 -14.36
C SER A 52 15.19 5.62 -15.48
N PRO A 53 15.41 5.97 -16.76
CA PRO A 53 15.16 5.03 -17.84
C PRO A 53 15.87 3.73 -17.48
N ALA A 54 15.11 2.62 -17.49
CA ALA A 54 15.67 1.30 -17.19
C ALA A 54 16.96 1.18 -17.99
N GLN A 55 18.07 0.87 -17.32
CA GLN A 55 19.35 0.73 -17.99
C GLN A 55 19.15 -0.21 -19.17
N VAL A 56 19.22 0.34 -20.38
CA VAL A 56 19.10 -0.45 -21.59
C VAL A 56 20.30 -1.37 -21.55
N PHE A 57 20.05 -2.67 -21.34
CA PHE A 57 21.09 -3.66 -21.50
C PHE A 57 21.51 -3.62 -22.97
N ILE A 58 22.66 -3.00 -23.24
CA ILE A 58 23.32 -3.04 -24.55
C ILE A 58 24.16 -4.33 -24.52
N PRO A 59 23.79 -5.38 -25.27
CA PRO A 59 24.62 -6.55 -25.38
C PRO A 59 25.93 -6.11 -26.04
N TRP A 60 27.05 -6.24 -25.33
CA TRP A 60 28.41 -5.89 -25.80
C TRP A 60 28.91 -6.73 -26.98
N TYR A 61 28.04 -7.56 -27.56
CA TYR A 61 28.39 -8.48 -28.63
C TYR A 61 27.47 -8.24 -29.82
N LYS A 62 27.68 -7.12 -30.52
CA LYS A 62 27.47 -7.15 -31.98
C LYS A 62 28.46 -8.19 -32.51
N ARG A 63 27.98 -9.40 -32.82
CA ARG A 63 28.69 -10.22 -33.80
C ARG A 63 28.67 -9.40 -35.07
N ASP A 64 29.83 -8.85 -35.45
CA ASP A 64 30.11 -8.64 -36.85
C ASP A 64 29.90 -9.99 -37.53
N VAL A 65 28.72 -10.15 -38.14
CA VAL A 65 28.49 -11.24 -39.08
C VAL A 65 29.18 -10.79 -40.36
N GLY A 66 30.50 -10.92 -40.34
CA GLY A 66 31.36 -10.58 -41.44
C GLY A 66 31.24 -11.62 -42.56
N LYS A 67 31.15 -11.07 -43.77
CA LYS A 67 31.30 -11.64 -45.12
C LYS A 67 30.05 -12.23 -45.76
#